data_AF-A0A5N8VU26-F1
#
_entry.id   AF-A0A5N8VU26-F1
#
_cell.length_a   1.000
_cell.length_b   1.000
_cell.length_c   1.000
_cell.angle_alpha   90.00
_cell.angle_beta   90.00
_cell.angle_gamma   90.00
#
_symmetry.space_group_name_H-M   'P 1'
#
loop_
_entity.id
_entity.type
_entity.pdbx_description
1 polymer ?
#
loop_
_entity_poly.entity_id
_entity_poly.type
_entity_poly.pdbx_seq_one_letter_code
_entity_poly.pdbx_strand_id
1 'polypeptide(L)'
;MQPKKASRCTAVGKQESVTPREMTADDVRTTIADFTTAARRAVEAGFVGVEVHSANGYLLHQFLAPNTNHRTDVYGGGIENRIRFTVEVVEAVAAEIGAARTGLRAVGTWPLTAARSSPA
;
A
#
# COMPACT_ATOMS: atom_id res chain seq x y z
N MET A 1 11.34 -25.63 2.53
CA MET A 1 11.08 -24.80 1.32
C MET A 1 12.09 -23.67 1.33
N GLN A 2 13.01 -23.60 0.36
CA GLN A 2 13.97 -22.48 0.31
C GLN A 2 13.21 -21.18 0.04
N PRO A 3 13.60 -20.04 0.67
CA PRO A 3 12.97 -18.77 0.36
C PRO A 3 13.22 -18.44 -1.11
N LYS A 4 12.15 -18.30 -1.90
CA LYS A 4 12.27 -17.78 -3.25
C LYS A 4 12.75 -16.34 -3.14
N LYS A 5 13.98 -16.06 -3.59
CA LYS A 5 14.52 -14.71 -3.67
C LYS A 5 13.60 -13.86 -4.56
N ALA A 6 13.14 -12.72 -4.03
CA ALA A 6 12.35 -11.78 -4.82
C ALA A 6 13.20 -11.27 -6.00
N SER A 7 12.58 -11.08 -7.16
CA SER A 7 13.26 -10.61 -8.37
C SER A 7 12.55 -9.40 -8.95
N ARG A 8 13.33 -8.39 -9.36
CA ARG A 8 12.86 -7.18 -10.05
C ARG A 8 13.19 -7.25 -11.53
N CYS A 9 12.24 -6.89 -12.39
CA CYS A 9 12.50 -6.72 -13.82
C CYS A 9 13.23 -5.39 -14.05
N THR A 10 14.35 -5.43 -14.74
CA THR A 10 15.12 -4.24 -15.14
C THR A 10 15.34 -4.25 -16.65
N ALA A 11 15.77 -3.14 -17.24
CA ALA A 11 16.11 -3.08 -18.67
C ALA A 11 17.18 -4.12 -19.07
N VAL A 12 18.02 -4.54 -18.11
CA VAL A 12 19.07 -5.56 -18.29
C VAL A 12 18.61 -6.98 -17.88
N GLY A 13 17.30 -7.20 -17.73
CA GLY A 13 16.70 -8.49 -17.37
C GLY A 13 16.28 -8.62 -15.91
N LYS A 14 15.96 -9.85 -15.50
CA LYS A 14 15.56 -10.15 -14.11
C LYS A 14 16.77 -10.08 -13.18
N GLN A 15 16.70 -9.18 -12.21
CA GLN A 15 17.70 -9.00 -11.17
C GLN A 15 17.14 -9.44 -9.82
N GLU A 16 18.01 -9.75 -8.87
CA GLU A 16 17.60 -10.02 -7.48
C GLU A 16 17.13 -8.70 -6.84
N SER A 17 16.04 -8.76 -6.09
CA SER A 17 15.56 -7.62 -5.31
C SER A 17 16.44 -7.42 -4.08
N VAL A 18 16.81 -6.17 -3.81
CA VAL A 18 17.51 -5.79 -2.58
C VAL A 18 16.54 -5.76 -1.40
N THR A 19 17.07 -5.94 -0.19
CA THR A 19 16.31 -5.69 1.04
C THR A 19 15.91 -4.22 1.10
N PRO A 20 14.60 -3.90 1.25
CA PRO A 20 14.15 -2.52 1.34
C PRO A 20 14.61 -1.88 2.66
N ARG A 21 14.82 -0.55 2.63
CA ARG A 21 15.02 0.25 3.84
C ARG A 21 13.65 0.55 4.46
N GLU A 22 13.53 0.38 5.77
CA GLU A 22 12.34 0.80 6.49
C GLU A 22 12.14 2.32 6.43
N MET A 23 10.91 2.78 6.15
CA MET A 23 10.56 4.21 6.06
C MET A 23 10.59 4.87 7.43
N THR A 24 11.10 6.09 7.52
CA THR A 24 10.95 6.96 8.70
C THR A 24 9.56 7.62 8.71
N ALA A 25 9.19 8.25 9.82
CA ALA A 25 7.97 9.07 9.85
C ALA A 25 8.01 10.21 8.81
N ASP A 26 9.20 10.76 8.54
CA ASP A 26 9.39 11.80 7.53
C ASP A 26 9.19 11.23 6.12
N ASP A 27 9.73 10.04 5.84
CA ASP A 27 9.48 9.33 4.56
C ASP A 27 7.97 9.11 4.35
N VAL A 28 7.23 8.75 5.41
CA VAL A 28 5.76 8.56 5.34
C VAL A 28 5.07 9.88 5.01
N ARG A 29 5.38 10.97 5.71
CA ARG A 29 4.79 12.29 5.45
C ARG A 29 5.09 12.79 4.03
N THR A 30 6.33 12.64 3.57
CA THR A 30 6.71 12.97 2.19
C THR A 30 5.93 12.13 1.19
N THR A 31 5.79 10.82 1.42
CA THR A 31 5.05 9.95 0.53
C THR A 31 3.57 10.33 0.43
N ILE A 32 2.94 10.73 1.54
CA ILE A 32 1.56 11.27 1.52
C ILE A 32 1.48 12.50 0.61
N ALA A 33 2.42 13.43 0.73
CA ALA A 33 2.49 14.62 -0.13
C ALA A 33 2.75 14.29 -1.61
N ASP A 34 3.48 13.21 -1.88
CA ASP A 34 3.68 12.72 -3.24
C ASP A 34 2.37 12.17 -3.84
N PHE A 35 1.56 11.44 -3.06
CA PHE A 35 0.24 10.97 -3.49
C PHE A 35 -0.71 12.14 -3.80
N THR A 36 -0.77 13.17 -2.95
CA THR A 36 -1.62 14.35 -3.21
C THR A 36 -1.15 15.11 -4.44
N THR A 37 0.16 15.33 -4.58
CA THR A 37 0.75 15.97 -5.77
C THR A 37 0.45 15.19 -7.05
N ALA A 38 0.54 13.86 -7.00
CA ALA A 38 0.19 13.00 -8.14
C ALA A 38 -1.30 13.07 -8.48
N ALA A 39 -2.18 13.09 -7.47
CA ALA A 39 -3.62 13.20 -7.66
C ALA A 39 -4.00 14.54 -8.30
N ARG A 40 -3.46 15.67 -7.82
CA ARG A 40 -3.64 16.99 -8.43
C ARG A 40 -3.22 17.00 -9.89
N ARG A 41 -2.02 16.47 -10.19
CA ARG A 41 -1.52 16.37 -11.58
C ARG A 41 -2.41 15.53 -12.48
N ALA A 42 -3.00 14.45 -11.96
CA ALA A 42 -3.94 13.63 -12.72
C ALA A 42 -5.20 14.43 -13.09
N VAL A 43 -5.76 15.19 -12.15
CA VAL A 43 -6.91 16.08 -12.42
C VAL A 43 -6.54 17.17 -13.42
N GLU A 44 -5.37 17.79 -13.28
CA GLU A 44 -4.85 18.79 -14.24
C GLU A 44 -4.65 18.22 -15.64
N ALA A 45 -4.29 16.93 -15.74
CA ALA A 45 -4.18 16.21 -17.00
C ALA A 45 -5.53 15.80 -17.61
N GLY A 46 -6.66 16.10 -16.94
CA GLY A 46 -8.01 15.82 -17.43
C GLY A 46 -8.63 14.50 -16.96
N PHE A 47 -8.02 13.79 -16.01
CA PHE A 47 -8.67 12.63 -15.40
C PHE A 47 -9.83 13.05 -14.51
N VAL A 48 -10.92 12.27 -14.53
CA VAL A 48 -12.13 12.53 -13.72
C VAL A 48 -11.94 12.21 -12.23
N GLY A 49 -10.92 11.42 -11.90
CA GLY A 49 -10.57 11.01 -10.54
C GLY A 49 -9.40 10.05 -10.53
N VAL A 50 -9.01 9.59 -9.34
CA VAL A 50 -7.89 8.67 -9.14
C VAL A 50 -8.28 7.51 -8.24
N GLU A 51 -7.58 6.39 -8.41
CA GLU A 51 -7.68 5.23 -7.53
C GLU A 51 -6.36 5.08 -6.76
N VAL A 52 -6.42 5.17 -5.42
CA VAL A 52 -5.29 4.90 -4.54
C VAL A 52 -5.06 3.39 -4.50
N HIS A 53 -3.88 2.95 -4.93
CA HIS A 53 -3.55 1.53 -5.01
C HIS A 53 -2.98 1.00 -3.69
N SER A 54 -3.81 0.31 -2.90
CA SER A 54 -3.43 -0.39 -1.65
C SER A 54 -3.63 -1.91 -1.76
N ALA A 55 -3.13 -2.49 -2.86
CA ALA A 55 -3.31 -3.91 -3.14
C ALA A 55 -2.05 -4.53 -3.76
N ASN A 56 -2.10 -5.85 -3.99
CA ASN A 56 -1.12 -6.62 -4.79
C ASN A 56 0.35 -6.55 -4.33
N GLY A 57 0.59 -6.20 -3.07
CA GLY A 57 1.93 -6.22 -2.47
C GLY A 57 2.74 -4.94 -2.69
N TYR A 58 2.12 -3.89 -3.20
CA TYR A 58 2.72 -2.55 -3.25
C TYR A 58 2.76 -1.89 -1.88
N LEU A 59 3.36 -0.70 -1.81
CA LEU A 59 3.73 -0.02 -0.57
C LEU A 59 2.61 0.00 0.49
N LEU A 60 1.43 0.50 0.16
CA LEU A 60 0.35 0.58 1.14
C LEU A 60 -0.11 -0.81 1.61
N HIS A 61 -0.15 -1.81 0.71
CA HIS A 61 -0.43 -3.19 1.10
C HIS A 61 0.66 -3.78 2.00
N GLN A 62 1.92 -3.39 1.82
CA GLN A 62 3.02 -3.83 2.70
C GLN A 62 2.84 -3.33 4.13
N PHE A 63 2.23 -2.16 4.34
CA PHE A 63 1.88 -1.67 5.68
C PHE A 63 0.67 -2.41 6.26
N LEU A 64 -0.33 -2.74 5.45
CA LEU A 64 -1.53 -3.46 5.88
C LEU A 64 -1.22 -4.89 6.36
N ALA A 65 -0.33 -5.58 5.64
CA ALA A 65 -0.10 -7.00 5.82
C ALA A 65 0.90 -7.30 6.97
N PRO A 66 0.55 -8.17 7.94
CA PRO A 66 1.39 -8.45 9.11
C PRO A 66 2.66 -9.26 8.79
N ASN A 67 2.74 -9.86 7.60
CA ASN A 67 3.92 -10.60 7.14
C ASN A 67 4.98 -9.71 6.48
N THR A 68 4.69 -8.43 6.23
CA THR A 68 5.63 -7.46 5.67
C THR A 68 5.86 -6.27 6.59
N ASN A 69 4.87 -5.91 7.41
CA ASN A 69 4.99 -4.84 8.40
C ASN A 69 5.38 -5.40 9.78
N HIS A 70 6.66 -5.28 10.10
CA HIS A 70 7.22 -5.66 11.40
C HIS A 70 7.56 -4.44 12.28
N ARG A 71 7.02 -3.26 11.94
CA ARG A 71 7.28 -2.02 12.66
C ARG A 71 6.72 -2.08 14.08
N THR A 72 7.36 -1.34 14.98
CA THR A 72 6.95 -1.19 16.39
C THR A 72 6.43 0.21 16.72
N ASP A 73 6.34 1.09 15.72
CA ASP A 73 5.86 2.46 15.86
C ASP A 73 4.35 2.60 15.56
N VAL A 74 3.86 3.84 15.42
CA VAL A 74 2.45 4.17 15.17
C VAL A 74 1.91 3.64 13.84
N TYR A 75 2.78 3.12 12.97
CA TYR A 75 2.42 2.53 11.68
C TYR A 75 2.52 1.00 11.68
N GLY A 76 2.85 0.37 12.81
CA GLY A 76 2.98 -1.09 12.96
C GLY A 76 2.30 -1.65 14.21
N GLY A 77 2.38 -2.97 14.37
CA GLY A 77 1.72 -3.67 15.47
C GLY A 77 0.23 -3.91 15.19
N GLY A 78 -0.65 -3.22 15.93
CA GLY A 78 -2.11 -3.40 15.88
C GLY A 78 -2.75 -3.09 14.51
N ILE A 79 -3.99 -3.53 14.29
CA ILE A 79 -4.70 -3.33 13.02
C ILE A 79 -4.83 -1.83 12.72
N GLU A 80 -5.21 -1.03 13.72
CA GLU A 80 -5.39 0.42 13.65
C GLU A 80 -4.12 1.12 13.17
N ASN A 81 -2.95 0.70 13.66
CA ASN A 81 -1.68 1.26 13.25
C ASN A 81 -1.30 0.83 11.82
N ARG A 82 -1.56 -0.42 11.44
CA ARG A 82 -1.26 -0.91 10.09
C ARG A 82 -2.13 -0.26 9.01
N ILE A 83 -3.39 0.07 9.32
CA ILE A 83 -4.27 0.79 8.38
C ILE A 83 -3.96 2.28 8.30
N ARG A 84 -3.34 2.86 9.34
CA ARG A 84 -3.11 4.31 9.50
C ARG A 84 -2.54 4.95 8.24
N PHE A 85 -1.46 4.40 7.68
CA PHE A 85 -0.83 4.98 6.50
C PHE A 85 -1.74 4.99 5.27
N THR A 86 -2.52 3.92 5.05
CA THR A 86 -3.49 3.89 3.94
C THR A 86 -4.59 4.93 4.14
N VAL A 87 -5.09 5.06 5.38
CA VAL A 87 -6.13 6.06 5.72
C VAL A 87 -5.60 7.48 5.51
N GLU A 88 -4.42 7.80 6.05
CA GLU A 88 -3.79 9.12 5.91
C GLU A 88 -3.59 9.51 4.43
N VAL A 89 -3.19 8.55 3.57
CA VAL A 89 -3.07 8.80 2.12
C VAL A 89 -4.43 9.08 1.48
N VAL A 90 -5.45 8.27 1.77
CA VAL A 90 -6.79 8.44 1.16
C VAL A 90 -7.42 9.74 1.62
N GLU A 91 -7.31 10.09 2.90
CA GLU A 91 -7.81 11.36 3.44
C GLU A 91 -7.11 12.56 2.79
N ALA A 92 -5.78 12.52 2.67
CA ALA A 92 -5.03 13.60 2.04
C ALA A 92 -5.39 13.76 0.56
N VAL A 93 -5.53 12.66 -0.19
CA VAL A 93 -5.95 12.71 -1.61
C VAL A 93 -7.38 13.22 -1.74
N ALA A 94 -8.30 12.75 -0.89
CA ALA A 94 -9.68 13.21 -0.89
C ALA A 94 -9.81 14.69 -0.51
N ALA A 95 -8.95 15.19 0.38
CA ALA A 95 -8.87 16.62 0.70
C ALA A 95 -8.37 17.46 -0.50
N GLU A 96 -7.43 16.92 -1.29
CA GLU A 96 -6.84 17.62 -2.44
C GLU A 96 -7.78 17.69 -3.65
N ILE A 97 -8.39 16.56 -4.05
CA ILE A 97 -9.17 16.48 -5.31
C ILE A 97 -10.67 16.24 -5.10
N GLY A 98 -11.11 16.08 -3.86
CA GLY A 98 -12.48 15.77 -3.48
C GLY A 98 -12.75 14.27 -3.34
N ALA A 99 -13.52 13.89 -2.32
CA ALA A 99 -13.89 12.50 -2.04
C ALA A 99 -14.62 11.82 -3.20
N ALA A 100 -15.48 12.54 -3.93
CA ALA A 100 -16.19 12.01 -5.10
C ALA A 100 -15.26 11.62 -6.26
N ARG A 101 -14.01 12.10 -6.26
CA ARG A 101 -12.98 11.79 -7.28
C ARG A 101 -11.92 10.82 -6.76
N THR A 102 -12.09 10.28 -5.57
CA THR A 102 -11.08 9.45 -4.89
C THR A 102 -11.62 8.04 -4.66
N GLY A 103 -11.00 7.06 -5.30
CA GLY A 103 -11.23 5.64 -5.05
C GLY A 103 -10.09 4.99 -4.26
N LEU A 104 -10.37 3.87 -3.59
CA LEU A 104 -9.38 3.02 -2.95
C LEU A 104 -9.48 1.61 -3.51
N ARG A 105 -8.36 1.08 -4.02
CA ARG A 105 -8.25 -0.34 -4.35
C ARG A 105 -7.51 -1.08 -3.26
N ALA A 106 -8.27 -1.86 -2.50
CA ALA A 106 -7.74 -2.80 -1.52
C ALA A 106 -7.96 -4.24 -2.00
N VAL A 107 -7.06 -5.14 -1.61
CA VAL A 107 -7.28 -6.58 -1.73
C VAL A 107 -7.44 -7.16 -0.34
N GLY A 108 -8.56 -7.84 -0.10
CA GLY A 108 -8.78 -8.52 1.16
C GLY A 108 -7.76 -9.64 1.30
N THR A 109 -7.01 -9.65 2.39
CA THR A 109 -6.26 -10.83 2.83
C THR A 109 -7.23 -11.83 3.47
N TRP A 110 -8.24 -12.26 2.71
CA TRP A 110 -9.01 -13.43 3.10
C TRP A 110 -8.17 -14.66 2.78
N PRO A 111 -7.89 -15.56 3.73
CA PRO A 111 -7.18 -16.77 3.40
C PRO A 111 -8.05 -17.59 2.44
N LEU A 112 -7.54 -17.89 1.25
CA LEU A 112 -8.13 -18.88 0.32
C LEU A 112 -8.20 -20.31 0.92
N THR A 113 -7.94 -20.49 2.22
CA THR A 113 -7.95 -21.76 2.96
C THR A 113 -8.88 -21.79 4.19
N ALA A 114 -9.56 -20.71 4.57
CA ALA A 114 -10.52 -20.77 5.68
C ALA A 114 -11.96 -20.91 5.17
N ALA A 115 -12.32 -22.12 4.72
CA ALA A 115 -13.69 -22.69 4.79
C ALA A 115 -13.78 -24.01 3.99
N ARG A 116 -13.32 -25.12 4.59
CA ARG A 116 -14.00 -26.43 4.50
C ARG A 116 -13.73 -27.21 5.79
N SER A 117 -14.30 -26.77 6.91
CA SER A 117 -14.67 -27.72 7.96
C SER A 117 -16.01 -28.31 7.55
N SER A 118 -15.97 -29.52 6.97
CA SER A 118 -17.16 -30.36 6.81
C SER A 118 -17.66 -30.71 8.22
N PRO A 119 -18.95 -30.52 8.55
CA PRO A 119 -19.49 -31.14 9.75
C PRO A 119 -19.49 -32.66 9.55
N ALA A 120 -19.15 -33.37 10.63
CA ALA A 120 -19.27 -34.82 10.75
C ALA A 120 -20.74 -35.24 10.88
#